data_AF-A0A9Q7FFL6-F1
#
_entry.id   AF-A0A9Q7FFL6-F1
#
_cell.length_a   1.000
_cell.length_b   1.000
_cell.length_c   1.000
_cell.angle_alpha   90.00
_cell.angle_beta   90.00
_cell.angle_gamma   90.00
#
_symmetry.space_group_name_H-M   'P 1'
#
loop_
_entity.id
_entity.type
_entity.pdbx_description
1 polymer ?
#
loop_
_entity_poly.entity_id
_entity_poly.type
_entity_poly.pdbx_seq_one_letter_code
_entity_poly.pdbx_strand_id
1 'polypeptide(L)'
;MESRQSAHSKGLFPHPVKESSDFKFDDLRLYVAKRPSQTGKNLDLDGIVFEVQIKTVLQHAWSLATHDLIYKSDTVSWPRERIAYQVKAMLEHAEIAIAEANRLADAPAVAKKDELTTETLKLIEQIRAQWSPERLPRDIKRLADTTQKMFKALRLDVDQLTPILAAEKQRVGMLPNDISPYAFIVQALAHSTSFDFRAALNKAKRMKILVHGGMDLPAWMSDEHPKILRV
;
A
#
# COMPACT_ATOMS: atom_id res chain seq x y z
N MET A 1 -26.49 4.41 -62.35
CA MET A 1 -27.49 4.15 -61.30
C MET A 1 -26.72 3.65 -60.08
N GLU A 2 -26.44 4.58 -59.19
CA GLU A 2 -25.62 4.40 -57.99
C GLU A 2 -26.41 3.69 -56.88
N SER A 3 -25.75 2.80 -56.15
CA SER A 3 -26.08 2.53 -54.74
C SER A 3 -24.78 2.48 -53.93
N ARG A 4 -24.40 3.60 -53.33
CA ARG A 4 -23.41 3.65 -52.25
C ARG A 4 -24.16 3.75 -50.92
N GLN A 5 -24.23 2.66 -50.17
CA GLN A 5 -24.58 2.71 -48.76
C GLN A 5 -23.36 3.26 -48.00
N SER A 6 -23.52 4.49 -47.51
CA SER A 6 -22.58 5.21 -46.66
C SER A 6 -22.64 4.67 -45.24
N ALA A 7 -21.53 4.07 -44.79
CA ALA A 7 -21.26 3.75 -43.40
C ALA A 7 -21.13 5.05 -42.59
N HIS A 8 -21.99 5.24 -41.58
CA HIS A 8 -21.81 6.27 -40.56
C HIS A 8 -21.08 5.69 -39.34
N SER A 9 -19.76 5.56 -39.46
CA SER A 9 -18.89 5.49 -38.28
C SER A 9 -18.77 6.91 -37.69
N LYS A 10 -19.59 7.24 -36.69
CA LYS A 10 -19.36 8.45 -35.89
C LYS A 10 -18.08 8.23 -35.08
N GLY A 11 -17.05 9.00 -35.48
CA GLY A 11 -15.68 8.87 -35.05
C GLY A 11 -15.49 8.98 -33.54
N LEU A 12 -14.60 8.14 -33.04
CA LEU A 12 -13.79 8.47 -31.87
C LEU A 12 -13.01 9.73 -32.25
N PHE A 13 -13.40 10.89 -31.72
CA PHE A 13 -12.61 12.10 -31.93
C PHE A 13 -11.23 11.85 -31.34
N PRO A 14 -10.13 11.90 -32.12
CA PRO A 14 -8.81 11.84 -31.54
C PRO A 14 -8.67 13.04 -30.61
N HIS A 15 -8.26 12.80 -29.36
CA HIS A 15 -7.89 13.88 -28.46
C HIS A 15 -6.81 14.71 -29.18
N PRO A 16 -6.99 16.04 -29.31
CA PRO A 16 -5.97 16.88 -29.94
C PRO A 16 -4.66 16.70 -29.18
N VAL A 17 -3.59 16.38 -29.91
CA VAL A 17 -2.24 16.29 -29.34
C VAL A 17 -1.90 17.68 -28.79
N LYS A 18 -1.71 17.77 -27.47
CA LYS A 18 -1.36 19.02 -26.81
C LYS A 18 0.06 19.41 -27.18
N GLU A 19 0.29 20.71 -27.37
CA GLU A 19 1.65 21.22 -27.51
C GLU A 19 2.41 21.04 -26.19
N SER A 20 3.73 20.86 -26.27
CA SER A 20 4.58 20.69 -25.08
C SER A 20 4.59 21.91 -24.15
N SER A 21 4.12 23.06 -24.63
CA SER A 21 3.95 24.32 -23.91
C SER A 21 2.58 24.46 -23.22
N ASP A 22 1.63 23.56 -23.50
CA ASP A 22 0.23 23.68 -23.07
C ASP A 22 -0.11 22.71 -21.92
N PHE A 23 0.03 23.19 -20.69
CA PHE A 23 -0.30 22.46 -19.44
C PHE A 23 -1.79 22.53 -19.11
N LYS A 24 -2.66 22.43 -20.12
CA LYS A 24 -4.10 22.30 -19.89
C LYS A 24 -4.41 20.90 -19.43
N PHE A 25 -5.24 20.80 -18.41
CA PHE A 25 -5.81 19.53 -17.96
C PHE A 25 -6.67 18.90 -19.07
N ASP A 26 -6.53 17.59 -19.28
CA ASP A 26 -7.59 16.78 -19.91
C ASP A 26 -8.17 15.90 -18.81
N ASP A 27 -9.32 16.30 -18.27
CA ASP A 27 -10.23 15.30 -17.75
C ASP A 27 -10.86 14.57 -18.93
N LEU A 28 -10.98 13.24 -18.85
CA LEU A 28 -11.62 12.50 -19.93
C LEU A 28 -13.11 12.84 -19.93
N ARG A 29 -13.55 13.55 -20.97
CA ARG A 29 -14.95 13.93 -21.18
C ARG A 29 -15.54 13.13 -22.31
N LEU A 30 -16.59 12.39 -22.00
CA LEU A 30 -17.34 11.61 -22.97
C LEU A 30 -18.73 12.22 -23.10
N TYR A 31 -19.11 12.58 -24.32
CA TYR A 31 -20.47 12.96 -24.64
C TYR A 31 -21.21 11.73 -25.14
N VAL A 32 -22.13 11.22 -24.33
CA VAL A 32 -22.85 9.97 -24.59
C VAL A 32 -24.34 10.25 -24.71
N ALA A 33 -25.02 9.53 -25.59
CA ALA A 33 -26.47 9.60 -25.72
C ALA A 33 -27.10 8.28 -25.28
N LYS A 34 -28.22 8.35 -24.57
CA LYS A 34 -29.02 7.16 -24.24
C LYS A 34 -29.56 6.56 -25.53
N ARG A 35 -29.35 5.25 -25.72
CA ARG A 35 -29.94 4.52 -26.85
C ARG A 35 -31.46 4.44 -26.69
N PRO A 36 -32.22 4.48 -27.80
CA PRO A 36 -33.67 4.40 -27.77
C PRO A 36 -34.16 3.17 -26.99
N SER A 37 -35.14 3.39 -26.11
CA SER A 37 -35.71 2.34 -25.27
C SER A 37 -36.60 1.40 -26.09
N GLN A 38 -36.25 0.11 -26.19
CA GLN A 38 -37.11 -0.88 -26.86
C GLN A 38 -38.42 -1.18 -26.09
N THR A 39 -38.47 -0.82 -24.79
CA THR A 39 -39.61 -1.08 -23.90
C THR A 39 -40.53 0.13 -23.71
N GLY A 40 -40.25 1.27 -24.34
CA GLY A 40 -41.08 2.48 -24.27
C GLY A 40 -41.02 3.25 -22.94
N LYS A 41 -40.16 2.85 -22.00
CA LYS A 41 -39.92 3.59 -20.75
C LYS A 41 -38.87 4.69 -20.93
N ASN A 42 -39.12 5.85 -20.33
CA ASN A 42 -38.26 7.06 -20.35
C ASN A 42 -37.89 7.49 -21.78
N LEU A 43 -38.90 7.58 -22.66
CA LEU A 43 -38.78 8.06 -24.05
C LEU A 43 -38.30 9.51 -24.11
N ASP A 44 -38.65 10.30 -23.09
CA ASP A 44 -38.19 11.68 -22.87
C ASP A 44 -36.67 11.80 -22.76
N LEU A 45 -35.98 10.72 -22.35
CA LEU A 45 -34.52 10.68 -22.24
C LEU A 45 -33.82 10.14 -23.49
N ASP A 46 -34.55 9.69 -24.52
CA ASP A 46 -33.96 9.16 -25.74
C ASP A 46 -33.28 10.27 -26.56
N GLY A 47 -32.03 10.03 -26.97
CA GLY A 47 -31.25 11.01 -27.73
C GLY A 47 -30.72 12.19 -26.90
N ILE A 48 -31.06 12.31 -25.62
CA ILE A 48 -30.43 13.28 -24.71
C ILE A 48 -28.95 12.96 -24.59
N VAL A 49 -28.13 14.00 -24.77
CA VAL A 49 -26.67 13.93 -24.60
C VAL A 49 -26.32 14.25 -23.15
N PHE A 50 -25.57 13.34 -22.54
CA PHE A 50 -24.99 13.49 -21.21
C PHE A 50 -23.48 13.71 -21.34
N GLU A 51 -22.93 14.60 -20.53
CA GLU A 51 -21.49 14.68 -20.33
C GLU A 51 -21.10 13.75 -19.18
N VAL A 52 -20.21 12.79 -19.46
CA VAL A 52 -19.59 11.92 -18.47
C VAL A 52 -18.14 12.35 -18.33
N GLN A 53 -17.81 12.91 -17.16
CA GLN A 53 -16.44 13.27 -16.81
C GLN A 53 -15.81 12.16 -15.97
N ILE A 54 -14.66 11.64 -16.40
CA ILE A 54 -13.85 10.70 -15.61
C ILE A 54 -12.68 11.48 -15.03
N LYS A 55 -12.62 11.53 -13.70
CA LYS A 55 -11.64 12.30 -12.93
C LYS A 55 -10.93 11.40 -11.91
N THR A 56 -9.65 11.65 -11.69
CA THR A 56 -8.94 11.11 -10.53
C THR A 56 -9.43 11.77 -9.24
N VAL A 57 -9.06 11.21 -8.09
CA VAL A 57 -9.38 11.80 -6.78
C VAL A 57 -8.76 13.19 -6.63
N LEU A 58 -7.51 13.39 -7.04
CA LEU A 58 -6.83 14.69 -6.92
C LEU A 58 -7.40 15.72 -7.88
N GLN A 59 -7.79 15.33 -9.10
CA GLN A 59 -8.52 16.18 -10.05
C GLN A 59 -9.88 16.63 -9.52
N HIS A 60 -10.61 15.71 -8.89
CA HIS A 60 -11.90 16.01 -8.28
C HIS A 60 -11.74 16.97 -7.09
N ALA A 61 -10.79 16.69 -6.20
CA ALA A 61 -10.47 17.56 -5.06
C ALA A 61 -10.05 18.97 -5.50
N TRP A 62 -9.23 19.07 -6.55
CA TRP A 62 -8.85 20.34 -7.17
C TRP A 62 -10.06 21.11 -7.70
N SER A 63 -10.94 20.42 -8.45
CA SER A 63 -12.14 21.03 -9.04
C SER A 63 -13.05 21.63 -7.97
N LEU A 64 -13.20 20.96 -6.82
CA LEU A 64 -13.96 21.48 -5.68
C LEU A 64 -13.27 22.68 -5.02
N ALA A 65 -11.96 22.58 -4.78
CA ALA A 65 -11.21 23.60 -4.06
C ALA A 65 -11.05 24.91 -4.85
N THR A 66 -11.03 24.86 -6.17
CA THR A 66 -10.76 26.03 -7.03
C THR A 66 -11.94 26.59 -7.77
N HIS A 67 -13.09 25.91 -7.70
CA HIS A 67 -14.35 26.43 -8.20
C HIS A 67 -14.61 27.85 -7.68
N ASP A 68 -14.51 28.07 -6.37
CA ASP A 68 -14.78 29.38 -5.80
C ASP A 68 -13.60 30.37 -5.97
N LEU A 69 -12.36 29.88 -6.06
CA LEU A 69 -11.15 30.71 -6.17
C LEU A 69 -10.98 31.36 -7.56
N ILE A 70 -11.38 30.66 -8.63
CA ILE A 70 -11.16 31.08 -10.02
C ILE A 70 -12.46 31.54 -10.68
N TYR A 71 -13.60 30.92 -10.36
CA TYR A 71 -14.84 31.12 -11.12
C TYR A 71 -15.84 32.10 -10.48
N LYS A 72 -15.81 32.32 -9.16
CA LYS A 72 -16.76 33.20 -8.45
C LYS A 72 -16.21 34.54 -7.98
N SER A 73 -14.96 34.91 -8.30
CA SER A 73 -14.48 36.25 -7.97
C SER A 73 -14.97 37.25 -9.01
N ASP A 74 -15.70 38.29 -8.58
CA ASP A 74 -16.09 39.45 -9.41
C ASP A 74 -14.90 40.24 -10.00
N THR A 75 -13.68 39.76 -9.78
CA THR A 75 -12.42 40.33 -10.24
C THR A 75 -11.49 39.22 -10.73
N VAL A 76 -11.05 39.31 -11.98
CA VAL A 76 -9.98 38.47 -12.54
C VAL A 76 -8.66 38.91 -11.90
N SER A 77 -7.96 37.99 -11.24
CA SER A 77 -6.69 38.28 -10.58
C SER A 77 -5.59 37.36 -11.10
N TRP A 78 -4.76 37.90 -11.99
CA TRP A 78 -3.61 37.21 -12.56
C TRP A 78 -2.72 36.49 -11.51
N PRO A 79 -2.36 37.08 -10.36
CA PRO A 79 -1.55 36.36 -9.37
C PRO A 79 -2.30 35.18 -8.74
N ARG A 80 -3.62 35.28 -8.53
CA ARG A 80 -4.43 34.16 -8.00
C ARG A 80 -4.53 33.03 -9.01
N GLU A 81 -4.78 33.36 -10.27
CA GLU A 81 -4.79 32.37 -11.35
C GLU A 81 -3.43 31.68 -11.46
N ARG A 82 -2.33 32.43 -11.43
CA ARG A 82 -0.98 31.86 -11.47
C ARG A 82 -0.72 30.88 -10.33
N ILE A 83 -1.09 31.24 -9.09
CA ILE A 83 -0.97 30.34 -7.92
C ILE A 83 -1.83 29.10 -8.15
N ALA A 84 -3.05 29.28 -8.64
CA ALA A 84 -3.95 28.15 -8.87
C ALA A 84 -3.38 27.18 -9.92
N TYR A 85 -2.93 27.69 -11.07
CA TYR A 85 -2.31 26.86 -12.11
C TYR A 85 -1.00 26.19 -11.63
N GLN A 86 -0.25 26.81 -10.70
CA GLN A 86 0.93 26.17 -10.10
C GLN A 86 0.55 24.97 -9.22
N VAL A 87 -0.43 25.13 -8.31
CA VAL A 87 -0.90 24.03 -7.46
C VAL A 87 -1.48 22.90 -8.31
N LYS A 88 -2.21 23.25 -9.37
CA LYS A 88 -2.73 22.31 -10.36
C LYS A 88 -1.63 21.46 -10.99
N ALA A 89 -0.54 22.08 -11.47
CA ALA A 89 0.60 21.36 -12.04
C ALA A 89 1.28 20.44 -11.01
N MET A 90 1.36 20.84 -9.74
CA MET A 90 1.91 19.99 -8.67
C MET A 90 1.05 18.75 -8.42
N LEU A 91 -0.28 18.87 -8.52
CA LEU A 91 -1.19 17.74 -8.37
C LEU A 91 -1.08 16.73 -9.51
N GLU A 92 -0.96 17.20 -10.75
CA GLU A 92 -0.68 16.32 -11.91
C GLU A 92 0.64 15.58 -11.72
N HIS A 93 1.68 16.29 -11.29
CA HIS A 93 2.97 15.68 -11.05
C HIS A 93 2.89 14.61 -9.95
N ALA A 94 2.13 14.86 -8.89
CA ALA A 94 1.87 13.88 -7.85
C ALA A 94 1.14 12.64 -8.37
N GLU A 95 0.14 12.80 -9.25
CA GLU A 95 -0.56 11.66 -9.87
C GLU A 95 0.38 10.79 -10.69
N ILE A 96 1.19 11.40 -11.56
CA ILE A 96 2.19 10.67 -12.36
C ILE A 96 3.18 9.97 -11.44
N ALA A 97 3.66 10.65 -10.39
CA ALA A 97 4.60 10.07 -9.44
C ALA A 97 4.03 8.85 -8.70
N ILE A 98 2.74 8.87 -8.36
CA ILE A 98 2.05 7.73 -7.75
C ILE A 98 1.86 6.59 -8.75
N ALA A 99 1.38 6.90 -9.96
CA ALA A 99 1.15 5.89 -11.00
C ALA A 99 2.45 5.18 -11.43
N GLU A 100 3.55 5.94 -11.44
CA GLU A 100 4.88 5.46 -11.84
C GLU A 100 5.80 5.19 -10.65
N ALA A 101 5.26 5.06 -9.44
CA ALA A 101 6.05 4.96 -8.21
C ALA A 101 7.10 3.85 -8.26
N ASN A 102 6.77 2.68 -8.80
CA ASN A 102 7.71 1.57 -8.93
C ASN A 102 8.86 1.91 -9.88
N ARG A 103 8.57 2.48 -11.06
CA ARG A 103 9.60 2.87 -12.03
C ARG A 103 10.47 4.00 -11.50
N LEU A 104 9.86 4.97 -10.81
CA LEU A 104 10.58 6.08 -10.20
C LEU A 104 11.45 5.62 -9.03
N ALA A 105 11.01 4.63 -8.23
CA ALA A 105 11.78 4.10 -7.11
C ALA A 105 13.14 3.53 -7.54
N ASP A 106 13.26 3.05 -8.79
CA ASP A 106 14.51 2.53 -9.35
C ASP A 106 15.44 3.64 -9.87
N ALA A 107 14.97 4.90 -9.98
CA ALA A 107 15.79 5.99 -10.49
C ALA A 107 16.92 6.33 -9.48
N PRO A 108 18.19 6.48 -9.94
CA PRO A 108 19.33 6.69 -9.05
C PRO A 108 19.19 7.89 -8.08
N ALA A 109 18.44 8.91 -8.47
CA ALA A 109 18.20 10.10 -7.65
C ALA A 109 17.39 9.80 -6.36
N VAL A 110 16.53 8.78 -6.38
CA VAL A 110 15.61 8.43 -5.28
C VAL A 110 15.76 7.00 -4.76
N ALA A 111 16.50 6.13 -5.46
CA ALA A 111 16.81 4.75 -5.09
C ALA A 111 17.77 4.66 -3.88
N LYS A 112 17.43 5.33 -2.78
CA LYS A 112 18.18 5.36 -1.54
C LYS A 112 17.67 4.24 -0.63
N LYS A 113 18.60 3.55 0.04
CA LYS A 113 18.30 2.55 1.06
C LYS A 113 18.90 3.02 2.37
N ASP A 114 18.09 2.99 3.42
CA ASP A 114 18.58 3.16 4.78
C ASP A 114 18.76 1.78 5.45
N GLU A 115 19.45 1.78 6.58
CA GLU A 115 19.77 0.57 7.34
C GLU A 115 18.50 -0.14 7.84
N LEU A 116 17.51 0.61 8.32
CA LEU A 116 16.25 0.05 8.81
C LEU A 116 15.51 -0.69 7.69
N THR A 117 15.40 -0.08 6.52
CA THR A 117 14.76 -0.71 5.35
C THR A 117 15.52 -1.96 4.91
N THR A 118 16.85 -1.93 4.96
CA THR A 118 17.70 -3.08 4.59
C THR A 118 17.52 -4.24 5.57
N GLU A 119 17.51 -3.97 6.88
CA GLU A 119 17.24 -4.97 7.92
C GLU A 119 15.83 -5.56 7.79
N THR A 120 14.81 -4.73 7.54
CA THR A 120 13.43 -5.21 7.38
C THR A 120 13.29 -6.12 6.16
N LEU A 121 13.90 -5.75 5.02
CA LEU A 121 13.94 -6.62 3.84
C LEU A 121 14.63 -7.95 4.13
N LYS A 122 15.78 -7.91 4.82
CA LYS A 122 16.50 -9.12 5.22
C LYS A 122 15.66 -10.04 6.11
N LEU A 123 14.90 -9.48 7.05
CA LEU A 123 13.97 -10.23 7.88
C LEU A 123 12.81 -10.83 7.07
N ILE A 124 12.25 -10.08 6.11
CA ILE A 124 11.21 -10.59 5.21
C ILE A 124 11.72 -11.80 4.45
N GLU A 125 12.91 -11.74 3.85
CA GLU A 125 13.50 -12.85 3.12
C GLU A 125 13.78 -14.06 4.02
N GLN A 126 14.35 -13.83 5.21
CA GLN A 126 14.54 -14.89 6.19
C GLN A 126 13.21 -15.53 6.60
N ILE A 127 12.14 -14.76 6.80
CA ILE A 127 10.82 -15.32 7.11
C ILE A 127 10.28 -16.13 5.94
N ARG A 128 10.33 -15.61 4.71
CA ARG A 128 9.84 -16.32 3.51
C ARG A 128 10.55 -17.65 3.28
N ALA A 129 11.83 -17.75 3.62
CA ALA A 129 12.58 -19.00 3.50
C ALA A 129 12.12 -20.09 4.49
N GLN A 130 11.40 -19.73 5.56
CA GLN A 130 11.09 -20.66 6.66
C GLN A 130 9.69 -21.24 6.61
N TRP A 131 8.75 -20.59 5.90
CA TRP A 131 7.34 -20.99 5.79
C TRP A 131 6.87 -20.97 4.33
N SER A 132 5.93 -21.87 4.00
CA SER A 132 5.26 -21.83 2.71
C SER A 132 4.37 -20.58 2.58
N PRO A 133 4.11 -20.07 1.36
CA PRO A 133 3.35 -18.85 1.14
C PRO A 133 1.97 -18.83 1.81
N GLU A 134 1.31 -19.97 1.92
CA GLU A 134 -0.03 -20.15 2.49
C GLU A 134 -0.04 -19.94 4.01
N ARG A 135 1.11 -20.12 4.66
CA ARG A 135 1.29 -19.94 6.11
C ARG A 135 1.73 -18.54 6.50
N LEU A 136 2.10 -17.71 5.53
CA LEU A 136 2.54 -16.35 5.78
C LEU A 136 1.33 -15.42 5.95
N PRO A 137 1.42 -14.41 6.84
CA PRO A 137 0.38 -13.41 6.94
C PRO A 137 0.29 -12.58 5.66
N ARG A 138 -0.91 -12.08 5.36
CA ARG A 138 -1.15 -11.15 4.24
C ARG A 138 -0.23 -9.93 4.29
N ASP A 139 0.08 -9.46 5.50
CA ASP A 139 1.02 -8.36 5.75
C ASP A 139 2.31 -8.87 6.40
N ILE A 140 3.22 -9.39 5.56
CA ILE A 140 4.54 -9.87 6.01
C ILE A 140 5.44 -8.73 6.52
N LYS A 141 5.25 -7.50 6.01
CA LYS A 141 6.02 -6.34 6.48
C LYS A 141 5.73 -6.08 7.95
N ARG A 142 4.46 -6.15 8.35
CA ARG A 142 4.08 -6.01 9.77
C ARG A 142 4.69 -7.09 10.66
N LEU A 143 4.78 -8.33 10.17
CA LEU A 143 5.48 -9.40 10.89
C LEU A 143 6.98 -9.07 11.04
N ALA A 144 7.65 -8.71 9.95
CA ALA A 144 9.07 -8.33 9.98
C ALA A 144 9.34 -7.12 10.89
N ASP A 145 8.54 -6.07 10.83
CA ASP A 145 8.65 -4.89 11.70
C ASP A 145 8.46 -5.26 13.18
N THR A 146 7.56 -6.20 13.48
CA THR A 146 7.33 -6.71 14.84
C THR A 146 8.54 -7.52 15.32
N THR A 147 9.07 -8.40 14.48
CA THR A 147 10.27 -9.19 14.76
C THR A 147 11.48 -8.28 14.97
N GLN A 148 11.68 -7.26 14.12
CA GLN A 148 12.78 -6.31 14.25
C GLN A 148 12.72 -5.54 15.58
N LYS A 149 11.53 -5.06 15.98
CA LYS A 149 11.33 -4.41 17.28
C LYS A 149 11.67 -5.34 18.44
N MET A 150 11.31 -6.62 18.32
CA MET A 150 11.64 -7.64 19.32
C MET A 150 13.15 -7.87 19.40
N PHE A 151 13.80 -8.04 18.25
CA PHE A 151 15.26 -8.21 18.16
C PHE A 151 16.00 -7.00 18.74
N LYS A 152 15.59 -5.78 18.39
CA LYS A 152 16.15 -4.54 18.96
C LYS A 152 15.95 -4.45 20.48
N ALA A 153 14.77 -4.82 20.98
CA ALA A 153 14.50 -4.83 22.42
C ALA A 153 15.32 -5.88 23.19
N LEU A 154 15.60 -7.01 22.55
CA LEU A 154 16.43 -8.11 23.07
C LEU A 154 17.93 -7.93 22.79
N ARG A 155 18.31 -6.89 22.03
CA ARG A 155 19.68 -6.63 21.56
C ARG A 155 20.26 -7.78 20.72
N LEU A 156 19.43 -8.32 19.83
CA LEU A 156 19.79 -9.36 18.88
C LEU A 156 20.00 -8.75 17.49
N ASP A 157 20.91 -9.37 16.73
CA ASP A 157 21.12 -9.07 15.32
C ASP A 157 20.12 -9.85 14.45
N VAL A 158 19.64 -9.24 13.36
CA VAL A 158 18.70 -9.88 12.42
C VAL A 158 19.26 -11.16 11.78
N ASP A 159 20.59 -11.32 11.71
CA ASP A 159 21.26 -12.56 11.28
C ASP A 159 21.04 -13.73 12.22
N GLN A 160 20.65 -13.47 13.47
CA GLN A 160 20.41 -14.53 14.46
C GLN A 160 19.04 -15.19 14.28
N LEU A 161 18.12 -14.64 13.47
CA LEU A 161 16.79 -15.21 13.30
C LEU A 161 16.85 -16.62 12.70
N THR A 162 17.55 -16.80 11.60
CA THR A 162 17.68 -18.10 10.94
C THR A 162 18.24 -19.20 11.86
N PRO A 163 19.38 -19.02 12.55
CA PRO A 163 19.89 -20.05 13.46
C PRO A 163 18.98 -20.32 14.66
N ILE A 164 18.31 -19.29 15.22
CA ILE A 164 17.34 -19.47 16.31
C ILE A 164 16.16 -20.34 15.84
N LEU A 165 15.61 -20.04 14.67
CA LEU A 165 14.51 -20.83 14.10
C LEU A 165 14.93 -22.25 13.75
N ALA A 166 16.15 -22.45 13.24
CA ALA A 166 16.67 -23.78 12.92
C ALA A 166 16.83 -24.65 14.17
N ALA A 167 17.37 -24.09 15.26
CA ALA A 167 17.50 -24.79 16.54
C ALA A 167 16.13 -25.21 17.09
N GLU A 168 15.15 -24.32 17.03
CA GLU A 168 13.79 -24.65 17.48
C GLU A 168 13.15 -25.72 16.59
N LYS A 169 13.29 -25.63 15.26
CA LYS A 169 12.81 -26.67 14.34
C LYS A 169 13.40 -28.05 14.66
N GLN A 170 14.68 -28.11 15.04
CA GLN A 170 15.31 -29.36 15.48
C GLN A 170 14.72 -29.88 16.80
N ARG A 171 14.38 -28.99 17.74
CA ARG A 171 13.78 -29.34 19.03
C ARG A 171 12.36 -29.89 18.88
N VAL A 172 11.50 -29.24 18.10
CA VAL A 172 10.12 -29.71 17.85
C VAL A 172 10.03 -30.78 16.76
N GLY A 173 11.07 -30.97 15.95
CA GLY A 173 11.14 -31.93 14.85
C GLY A 173 10.34 -31.51 13.60
N MET A 174 9.11 -31.01 13.78
CA MET A 174 8.25 -30.49 12.72
C MET A 174 7.71 -29.12 13.11
N LEU A 175 7.61 -28.20 12.14
CA LEU A 175 6.94 -26.91 12.32
C LEU A 175 5.47 -27.14 12.71
N PRO A 176 5.03 -26.75 13.92
CA PRO A 176 3.65 -26.97 14.35
C PRO A 176 2.69 -26.24 13.41
N ASN A 177 1.62 -26.89 12.97
CA ASN A 177 0.69 -26.34 11.97
C ASN A 177 -0.39 -25.43 12.59
N ASP A 178 -0.53 -25.46 13.90
CA ASP A 178 -1.54 -24.78 14.71
C ASP A 178 -1.08 -23.41 15.21
N ILE A 179 0.18 -23.02 14.97
CA ILE A 179 0.71 -21.73 15.40
C ILE A 179 1.17 -20.85 14.23
N SER A 180 0.99 -19.55 14.41
CA SER A 180 1.41 -18.54 13.45
C SER A 180 2.95 -18.40 13.39
N PRO A 181 3.51 -17.83 12.31
CA PRO A 181 4.93 -17.52 12.25
C PRO A 181 5.43 -16.64 13.42
N TYR A 182 4.62 -15.67 13.85
CA TYR A 182 4.94 -14.84 15.03
C TYR A 182 5.07 -15.69 16.29
N ALA A 183 4.11 -16.56 16.54
CA ALA A 183 4.07 -17.45 17.70
C ALA A 183 5.31 -18.36 17.74
N PHE A 184 5.65 -18.95 16.60
CA PHE A 184 6.83 -19.79 16.48
C PHE A 184 8.13 -19.01 16.70
N ILE A 185 8.24 -17.76 16.23
CA ILE A 185 9.41 -16.90 16.51
C ILE A 185 9.54 -16.65 18.02
N VAL A 186 8.45 -16.32 18.71
CA VAL A 186 8.45 -16.12 20.17
C VAL A 186 8.87 -17.39 20.90
N GLN A 187 8.29 -18.53 20.52
CA GLN A 187 8.62 -19.84 21.07
C GLN A 187 10.11 -20.19 20.85
N ALA A 188 10.64 -19.95 19.64
CA ALA A 188 12.05 -20.19 19.35
C ALA A 188 12.98 -19.30 20.18
N LEU A 189 12.61 -18.03 20.40
CA LEU A 189 13.36 -17.13 21.29
C LEU A 189 13.31 -17.61 22.74
N ALA A 190 12.16 -18.11 23.21
CA ALA A 190 11.98 -18.60 24.57
C ALA A 190 12.82 -19.85 24.88
N HIS A 191 13.06 -20.70 23.88
CA HIS A 191 13.89 -21.90 23.98
C HIS A 191 15.33 -21.72 23.51
N SER A 192 15.71 -20.50 23.11
CA SER A 192 17.06 -20.24 22.63
C SER A 192 18.11 -20.49 23.72
N THR A 193 19.16 -21.24 23.39
CA THR A 193 20.32 -21.45 24.28
C THR A 193 21.42 -20.42 24.05
N SER A 194 21.35 -19.64 22.96
CA SER A 194 22.37 -18.64 22.61
C SER A 194 22.28 -17.37 23.46
N PHE A 195 21.16 -17.14 24.14
CA PHE A 195 20.98 -16.03 25.08
C PHE A 195 19.88 -16.33 26.10
N ASP A 196 19.93 -15.67 27.26
CA ASP A 196 18.88 -15.77 28.28
C ASP A 196 17.70 -14.84 27.92
N PHE A 197 16.67 -15.43 27.30
CA PHE A 197 15.46 -14.71 26.91
C PHE A 197 14.71 -14.12 28.11
N ARG A 198 14.68 -14.80 29.27
CA ARG A 198 14.00 -14.30 30.48
C ARG A 198 14.67 -13.03 30.99
N ALA A 199 16.00 -13.07 31.11
CA ALA A 199 16.78 -11.90 31.53
C ALA A 199 16.67 -10.75 30.53
N ALA A 200 16.70 -11.05 29.22
CA ALA A 200 16.55 -10.04 28.16
C ALA A 200 15.17 -9.38 28.17
N LEU A 201 14.08 -10.16 28.28
CA LEU A 201 12.72 -9.67 28.41
C LEU A 201 12.55 -8.77 29.65
N ASN A 202 13.16 -9.14 30.78
CA ASN A 202 13.14 -8.34 32.00
C ASN A 202 13.87 -7.00 31.84
N LYS A 203 14.98 -6.95 31.12
CA LYS A 203 15.73 -5.71 30.84
C LYS A 203 15.06 -4.82 29.79
N ALA A 204 14.25 -5.37 28.88
CA ALA A 204 13.60 -4.62 27.82
C ALA A 204 12.57 -3.61 28.36
N LYS A 205 12.74 -2.30 28.12
CA LYS A 205 11.90 -1.25 28.74
C LYS A 205 10.43 -1.25 28.27
N ARG A 206 10.19 -1.42 26.96
CA ARG A 206 8.88 -1.20 26.31
C ARG A 206 8.46 -2.35 25.41
N MET A 207 8.72 -3.59 25.83
CA MET A 207 8.33 -4.78 25.09
C MET A 207 7.22 -5.51 25.82
N LYS A 208 6.16 -5.85 25.08
CA LYS A 208 5.15 -6.82 25.50
C LYS A 208 5.07 -7.90 24.43
N ILE A 209 4.97 -9.15 24.86
CA ILE A 209 4.91 -10.32 24.00
C ILE A 209 3.53 -10.94 24.15
N LEU A 210 2.91 -11.27 23.03
CA LEU A 210 1.64 -11.97 23.01
C LEU A 210 1.91 -13.47 23.04
N VAL A 211 1.29 -14.17 23.98
CA VAL A 211 1.36 -15.63 24.14
C VAL A 211 -0.05 -16.18 24.06
N HIS A 212 -0.24 -17.29 23.35
CA HIS A 212 -1.49 -18.03 23.27
C HIS A 212 -1.24 -19.52 23.56
N GLY A 213 -2.29 -20.25 23.92
CA GLY A 213 -2.18 -21.62 24.46
C GLY A 213 -1.61 -22.70 23.53
N GLY A 214 -1.44 -22.39 22.23
CA GLY A 214 -0.84 -23.33 21.26
C GLY A 214 0.70 -23.31 21.24
N MET A 215 1.34 -22.37 21.95
CA MET A 215 2.79 -22.29 22.01
C MET A 215 3.34 -23.29 23.03
N ASP A 216 4.38 -24.04 22.64
CA ASP A 216 5.20 -24.80 23.59
C ASP A 216 6.21 -23.83 24.21
N LEU A 217 6.05 -23.50 25.50
CA LEU A 217 6.84 -22.46 26.17
C LEU A 217 7.39 -22.96 27.51
N PRO A 218 8.54 -22.42 27.97
CA PRO A 218 9.07 -22.72 29.28
C PRO A 218 8.09 -22.37 30.41
N ALA A 219 8.10 -23.16 31.49
CA ALA A 219 7.18 -23.02 32.63
C ALA A 219 7.17 -21.61 33.26
N TRP A 220 8.30 -20.89 33.26
CA TRP A 220 8.35 -19.52 33.80
C TRP A 220 7.53 -18.51 32.99
N MET A 221 7.23 -18.81 31.72
CA MET A 221 6.31 -18.00 30.89
C MET A 221 4.85 -18.34 31.18
N SER A 222 4.58 -19.41 31.92
CA SER A 222 3.27 -19.82 32.41
C SER A 222 2.85 -19.09 33.69
N ASP A 223 3.74 -18.33 34.32
CA ASP A 223 3.41 -17.44 35.45
C ASP A 223 2.90 -16.05 34.99
N GLU A 224 2.23 -15.31 35.88
CA GLU A 224 1.90 -13.90 35.62
C GLU A 224 3.16 -13.07 35.43
N HIS A 225 3.27 -12.41 34.28
CA HIS A 225 4.43 -11.58 33.94
C HIS A 225 3.97 -10.26 33.31
N PRO A 226 4.43 -9.09 33.78
CA PRO A 226 3.91 -7.78 33.35
C PRO A 226 4.13 -7.47 31.86
N LYS A 227 5.01 -8.23 31.20
CA LYS A 227 5.35 -8.11 29.78
C LYS A 227 4.82 -9.25 28.91
N ILE A 228 4.09 -10.21 29.48
CA ILE A 228 3.45 -11.29 28.73
C ILE A 228 1.96 -11.01 28.72
N LEU A 229 1.41 -10.76 27.54
CA LEU A 229 -0.02 -10.63 27.30
C LEU A 229 -0.54 -11.99 26.84
N ARG A 230 -1.63 -12.45 27.47
CA ARG A 230 -2.23 -13.74 27.14
C ARG A 230 -3.58 -13.54 26.47
N VAL A 231 -3.81 -14.30 25.41
CA VAL A 231 -5.04 -14.33 24.62
C VAL A 231 -5.43 -15.76 24.35
#